data_AF-A0A1Q4X410-F1
#
_entry.id   AF-A0A1Q4X410-F1
#
_cell.length_a   1.000
_cell.length_b   1.000
_cell.length_c   1.000
_cell.angle_alpha   90.00
_cell.angle_beta   90.00
_cell.angle_gamma   90.00
#
_symmetry.space_group_name_H-M   'P 1'
#
loop_
_entity.id
_entity.type
_entity.pdbx_description
1 polymer ?
#
loop_
_entity_poly.entity_id
_entity_poly.type
_entity_poly.pdbx_seq_one_letter_code
_entity_poly.pdbx_strand_id
1 'polypeptide(L)'
;MSVEGGTMCPMDTPPFGPNAILISPTRTAHRPGCGHNDEPRIRSGEHSGWGWVPEATAEEWLRISANHPLRATEGDTSLLASKRCGDCPAR
;
A
#
# COMPACT_ATOMS: atom_id res chain seq x y z
N MET A 1 38.10 16.91 11.49
CA MET A 1 38.36 15.82 10.53
C MET A 1 37.25 14.80 10.73
N SER A 2 36.10 14.99 10.07
CA SER A 2 35.82 14.62 8.66
C SER A 2 35.73 13.11 8.51
N VAL A 3 34.51 12.60 8.63
CA VAL A 3 33.67 11.93 7.60
C VAL A 3 34.05 10.47 7.36
N GLU A 4 33.10 9.58 7.66
CA GLU A 4 32.84 8.37 6.88
C GLU A 4 31.31 8.22 6.87
N GLY A 5 30.69 8.72 5.79
CA GLY A 5 29.28 8.49 5.51
C GLY A 5 29.09 7.03 5.14
N GLY A 6 28.56 6.24 6.08
CA GLY A 6 28.03 4.91 5.78
C GLY A 6 26.62 5.06 5.22
N THR A 7 26.46 4.89 3.91
CA THR A 7 25.15 4.73 3.27
C THR A 7 24.34 3.70 4.05
N MET A 8 23.21 4.12 4.62
CA MET A 8 22.29 3.19 5.28
C MET A 8 21.68 2.35 4.16
N CYS A 9 22.17 1.13 3.97
CA CYS A 9 21.53 0.14 3.11
C CYS A 9 20.04 0.05 3.51
N PRO A 10 19.07 0.08 2.58
CA PRO A 10 17.65 -0.03 2.90
C PRO A 10 17.33 -1.49 3.30
N MET A 11 17.64 -1.87 4.53
CA MET A 11 17.31 -3.16 5.16
C MET A 11 16.82 -2.78 6.56
N ASP A 12 15.56 -2.88 6.96
CA ASP A 12 14.65 -4.01 6.84
C ASP A 12 13.25 -3.40 7.02
N THR A 13 12.55 -3.04 5.92
CA THR A 13 11.16 -2.61 6.09
C THR A 13 10.29 -3.84 5.99
N PRO A 14 9.56 -4.23 7.06
CA PRO A 14 8.81 -5.47 7.05
C PRO A 14 7.77 -5.43 5.92
N PRO A 15 7.50 -6.59 5.28
CA PRO A 15 6.47 -6.70 4.26
C PRO A 15 5.12 -6.27 4.84
N PHE A 16 4.17 -5.98 3.96
CA PHE A 16 2.84 -5.66 4.42
C PHE A 16 2.20 -6.88 5.09
N GLY A 17 1.45 -6.63 6.16
CA GLY A 17 0.62 -7.66 6.77
C GLY A 17 -0.41 -8.18 5.75
N PRO A 18 -0.87 -9.43 5.86
CA PRO A 18 -1.83 -10.02 4.90
C PRO A 18 -3.17 -9.28 4.85
N ASN A 19 -3.48 -8.49 5.88
CA ASN A 19 -4.68 -7.67 5.97
C ASN A 19 -4.50 -6.25 5.43
N ALA A 20 -3.30 -5.89 5.00
CA ALA A 20 -3.06 -4.57 4.46
C ALA A 20 -3.82 -4.36 3.14
N ILE A 21 -4.14 -3.10 2.87
CA ILE A 21 -4.70 -2.66 1.60
C ILE A 21 -3.80 -1.56 1.05
N LEU A 22 -3.25 -1.79 -0.15
CA LEU A 22 -2.39 -0.86 -0.85
C LEU A 22 -3.23 -0.06 -1.83
N ILE A 23 -3.13 1.26 -1.80
CA ILE A 23 -3.91 2.19 -2.62
C ILE A 23 -2.97 2.84 -3.62
N SER A 24 -3.23 2.59 -4.91
CA SER A 24 -2.45 3.14 -6.00
C SER A 24 -2.85 4.60 -6.31
N PRO A 25 -1.99 5.36 -7.02
CA PRO A 25 -2.33 6.70 -7.53
C PRO A 25 -3.61 6.72 -8.37
N THR A 26 -3.98 5.60 -8.99
CA THR A 26 -5.19 5.46 -9.82
C THR A 26 -6.44 5.12 -9.00
N ARG A 27 -6.38 5.29 -7.67
CA ARG A 27 -7.50 5.07 -6.73
C ARG A 27 -8.01 3.64 -6.73
N THR A 28 -7.11 2.68 -6.97
CA THR A 28 -7.41 1.23 -6.97
C THR A 28 -6.80 0.58 -5.74
N ALA A 29 -7.59 -0.22 -5.02
CA ALA A 29 -7.13 -1.00 -3.88
C ALA A 29 -6.56 -2.35 -4.33
N HIS A 30 -5.40 -2.71 -3.78
CA HIS A 30 -4.68 -3.97 -4.01
C HIS A 30 -4.41 -4.69 -2.70
N ARG A 31 -4.34 -6.02 -2.77
CA ARG A 31 -3.79 -6.85 -1.70
C ARG A 31 -2.26 -6.98 -1.87
N PRO A 32 -1.50 -7.10 -0.76
CA PRO A 32 -0.10 -7.53 -0.78
C PRO A 32 0.12 -8.73 -1.70
N GLY A 33 1.22 -8.73 -2.45
CA GLY A 33 1.56 -9.81 -3.40
C GLY A 33 0.75 -9.86 -4.71
N CYS A 34 -0.19 -8.94 -4.96
CA CYS A 34 -0.83 -8.83 -6.28
C CYS A 34 0.19 -8.37 -7.36
N GLY A 35 0.20 -8.99 -8.53
CA GLY A 35 1.12 -8.66 -9.63
C GLY A 35 0.99 -7.25 -10.22
N HIS A 36 0.02 -6.45 -9.75
CA HIS A 36 -0.18 -5.05 -10.13
C HIS A 36 0.43 -4.04 -9.13
N ASN A 37 1.13 -4.52 -8.10
CA ASN A 37 1.86 -3.66 -7.17
C ASN A 37 3.30 -4.17 -6.97
N ASP A 38 4.20 -3.25 -6.66
CA ASP A 38 5.59 -3.51 -6.30
C ASP A 38 5.78 -3.28 -4.79
N GLU A 39 5.24 -4.20 -3.99
CA GLU A 39 5.24 -4.11 -2.52
C GLU A 39 6.60 -3.72 -1.91
N PRO A 40 7.74 -4.33 -2.29
CA PRO A 40 9.05 -3.94 -1.75
C PRO A 40 9.38 -2.48 -2.00
N ARG A 41 9.10 -1.97 -3.22
CA ARG A 41 9.40 -0.57 -3.59
C ARG A 41 8.46 0.41 -2.90
N ILE A 42 7.18 0.05 -2.75
CA ILE A 42 6.20 0.83 -2.00
C ILE A 42 6.67 0.96 -0.55
N ARG A 43 7.09 -0.15 0.05
CA ARG A 43 7.51 -0.20 1.46
C ARG A 43 8.82 0.55 1.71
N SER A 44 9.78 0.46 0.79
CA SER A 44 11.03 1.22 0.84
C SER A 44 10.87 2.71 0.53
N GLY A 45 9.67 3.16 0.13
CA GLY A 45 9.41 4.55 -0.26
C GLY A 45 9.93 4.94 -1.64
N GLU A 46 10.57 4.03 -2.38
CA GLU A 46 11.02 4.24 -3.77
C GLU A 46 9.82 4.46 -4.71
N HIS A 47 8.70 3.80 -4.43
CA HIS A 47 7.46 3.96 -5.17
C HIS A 47 6.57 5.05 -4.55
N SER A 48 7.03 6.30 -4.64
CA SER A 48 6.31 7.47 -4.13
C SER A 48 4.91 7.58 -4.75
N GLY A 49 3.91 7.98 -3.94
CA GLY A 49 2.53 8.17 -4.38
C GLY A 49 1.59 7.00 -4.11
N TRP A 50 2.02 6.02 -3.30
CA TRP A 50 1.14 5.00 -2.76
C TRP A 50 0.75 5.32 -1.32
N GLY A 51 -0.47 4.97 -0.96
CA GLY A 51 -0.98 5.00 0.40
C GLY A 51 -1.42 3.60 0.81
N TRP A 52 -1.57 3.34 2.10
CA TRP A 52 -2.05 2.05 2.56
C TRP A 52 -2.85 2.15 3.86
N VAL A 53 -3.62 1.10 4.11
CA VAL A 53 -4.23 0.80 5.41
C VAL A 53 -3.53 -0.47 5.92
N PRO A 54 -2.82 -0.42 7.07
CA PRO A 54 -1.98 -1.54 7.51
C PRO A 54 -2.80 -2.77 7.93
N GLU A 55 -3.97 -2.54 8.54
CA GLU A 55 -4.89 -3.59 8.96
C GLU A 55 -6.30 -3.21 8.57
N ALA A 56 -6.86 -3.90 7.58
CA ALA A 56 -8.25 -3.74 7.17
C ALA A 56 -9.02 -5.05 7.37
N THR A 57 -10.27 -4.93 7.80
CA THR A 57 -11.19 -6.06 7.90
C THR A 57 -11.58 -6.58 6.51
N ALA A 58 -11.99 -7.85 6.44
CA ALA A 58 -12.53 -8.43 5.21
C ALA A 58 -13.75 -7.65 4.69
N GLU A 59 -14.58 -7.13 5.61
CA GLU A 59 -15.73 -6.29 5.26
C GLU A 59 -15.29 -4.95 4.64
N GLU A 60 -14.27 -4.30 5.19
CA GLU A 60 -13.72 -3.08 4.60
C GLU A 60 -13.24 -3.33 3.18
N TRP A 61 -12.46 -4.38 2.95
CA TRP A 61 -12.04 -4.78 1.60
C TRP A 61 -13.24 -4.94 0.67
N LEU A 62 -14.23 -5.76 1.06
CA LEU A 62 -15.38 -6.09 0.23
C LEU A 62 -16.27 -4.89 -0.10
N ARG A 63 -16.34 -3.89 0.78
CA ARG A 63 -17.17 -2.69 0.58
C ARG A 63 -16.55 -1.66 -0.38
N ILE A 64 -15.25 -1.73 -0.67
CA ILE A 64 -14.54 -0.72 -1.49
C ILE A 64 -15.23 -0.53 -2.84
N SER A 65 -15.75 0.68 -3.04
CA SER A 65 -16.49 1.08 -4.22
C SER A 65 -16.54 2.61 -4.32
N ALA A 66 -17.06 3.14 -5.44
CA ALA A 66 -17.19 4.59 -5.62
C ALA A 66 -18.10 5.23 -4.54
N ASN A 67 -19.07 4.47 -4.02
CA ASN A 67 -19.98 4.91 -2.95
C ASN A 67 -19.41 4.70 -1.54
N HIS A 68 -18.44 3.81 -1.39
CA HIS A 68 -17.79 3.50 -0.12
C HIS A 68 -16.27 3.47 -0.32
N PRO A 69 -15.64 4.64 -0.50
CA PRO A 69 -14.21 4.70 -0.71
C PRO A 69 -13.44 4.42 0.58
N LEU A 70 -12.29 3.77 0.47
CA LEU A 70 -11.38 3.54 1.59
C LEU A 70 -10.22 4.55 1.54
N ARG A 71 -9.97 5.26 2.63
CA ARG A 71 -8.88 6.23 2.73
C ARG A 71 -7.59 5.57 3.23
N ALA A 72 -6.46 5.92 2.62
CA ALA A 72 -5.15 5.55 3.15
C ALA A 72 -4.91 6.19 4.52
N THR A 73 -4.39 5.42 5.48
CA THR A 73 -4.01 5.92 6.80
C THR A 73 -2.51 6.15 6.91
N GLU A 74 -1.72 5.52 6.05
CA GLU A 74 -0.27 5.59 5.99
C GLU A 74 0.21 5.84 4.55
N GLY A 75 1.46 6.28 4.38
CA GLY A 75 1.98 6.70 3.08
C GLY A 75 1.31 7.98 2.58
N ASP A 76 0.85 8.00 1.33
CA ASP A 76 0.04 9.09 0.80
C ASP A 76 -1.42 9.02 1.32
N THR A 77 -1.66 9.66 2.45
CA THR A 77 -2.98 9.73 3.10
C THR A 77 -4.00 10.61 2.36
N SER A 78 -3.62 11.26 1.25
CA SER A 78 -4.57 11.96 0.39
C SER A 78 -5.37 11.00 -0.50
N LEU A 79 -4.92 9.74 -0.62
CA LEU A 79 -5.52 8.75 -1.50
C LEU A 79 -6.80 8.13 -0.93
N LEU A 80 -7.73 7.88 -1.84
CA LEU A 80 -8.99 7.20 -1.64
C LEU A 80 -9.11 6.09 -2.69
N ALA A 81 -9.21 4.84 -2.24
CA ALA A 81 -9.55 3.73 -3.12
C ALA A 81 -11.05 3.75 -3.41
N SER A 82 -11.42 3.85 -4.69
CA SER A 82 -12.81 3.88 -5.15
C SER A 82 -13.23 2.59 -5.85
N LYS A 83 -12.29 1.65 -6.02
CA LYS A 83 -12.53 0.33 -6.58
C LYS A 83 -11.44 -0.64 -6.12
N ARG A 84 -11.75 -1.93 -6.16
CA ARG A 84 -10.79 -3.01 -5.97
C ARG A 84 -10.10 -3.35 -7.29
N CYS A 85 -8.88 -3.85 -7.20
CA CYS A 85 -8.25 -4.57 -8.31
C CYS A 85 -9.05 -5.86 -8.59
N GLY A 86 -9.37 -6.09 -9.86
CA GLY A 86 -10.17 -7.25 -10.29
C GLY A 86 -9.44 -8.59 -10.11
N ASP A 87 -8.11 -8.59 -10.17
CA ASP A 87 -7.27 -9.78 -9.99
C ASP A 87 -6.96 -10.08 -8.52
N CYS A 88 -7.25 -9.16 -7.60
CA CYS A 88 -7.10 -9.45 -6.19
C CYS A 88 -8.22 -10.38 -5.72
N PRO A 89 -7.91 -11.35 -4.83
CA PRO A 89 -8.93 -12.22 -4.28
C PRO A 89 -9.97 -11.42 -3.49
N ALA A 90 -11.21 -11.90 -3.49
CA ALA A 90 -12.29 -11.31 -2.70
C ALA A 90 -12.16 -11.60 -1.19
N ARG A 91 -11.24 -12.49 -0.78
CA ARG A 91 -11.00 -12.95 0.59
C ARG A 91 -9.55 -12.72 0.98
#